data_AF-A0A316LUK0-F1
#
_entry.id   AF-A0A316LUK0-F1
#
_cell.length_a   1.000
_cell.length_b   1.000
_cell.length_c   1.000
_cell.angle_alpha   90.00
_cell.angle_beta   90.00
_cell.angle_gamma   90.00
#
_symmetry.space_group_name_H-M   'P 1'
#
loop_
_entity.id
_entity.type
_entity.pdbx_description
1 polymer ?
#
loop_
_entity_poly.entity_id
_entity_poly.type
_entity_poly.pdbx_seq_one_letter_code
_entity_poly.pdbx_strand_id
1 'polypeptide(L)' 'MYKILRKEKLNPTVTRMEILAPEVAAKAEPGQFIILRPQADSERIPLTVADFDREKGSV' A
#
# COMPACT_ATOMS: atom_id res chain seq x y z
N MET A 1 -7.22 -7.77 -7.55
CA MET A 1 -6.81 -7.87 -6.13
C MET A 1 -5.30 -7.75 -6.07
N TYR A 2 -4.77 -6.93 -5.17
CA TYR A 2 -3.32 -6.72 -5.03
C TYR A 2 -2.74 -7.66 -3.97
N LYS A 3 -1.52 -8.16 -4.18
CA LYS A 3 -0.88 -9.13 -3.27
C LYS A 3 -0.13 -8.41 -2.15
N ILE A 4 -0.27 -8.87 -0.91
CA ILE A 4 0.57 -8.42 0.21
C ILE A 4 1.90 -9.18 0.14
N LEU A 5 3.01 -8.46 -0.05
CA LEU A 5 4.37 -9.01 -0.09
C LEU A 5 4.97 -9.13 1.31
N ARG A 6 4.74 -8.13 2.15
CA ARG A 6 5.19 -8.08 3.55
C ARG A 6 4.11 -7.51 4.45
N LYS A 7 4.00 -8.04 5.66
CA LYS A 7 3.13 -7.53 6.71
C LYS A 7 3.87 -7.63 8.04
N GLU A 8 4.11 -6.49 8.66
CA GLU A 8 4.95 -6.37 9.85
C GLU A 8 4.30 -5.46 10.88
N LYS A 9 4.16 -5.94 12.12
CA LYS A 9 3.72 -5.10 13.23
C LYS A 9 4.91 -4.26 13.69
N LEU A 10 4.80 -2.95 13.58
CA LEU A 10 5.83 -2.02 14.08
C LEU A 10 5.65 -1.76 15.58
N ASN A 11 4.40 -1.73 16.04
CA ASN A 11 4.01 -1.60 17.44
C ASN A 11 2.57 -2.15 17.62
N PRO A 12 1.95 -2.08 18.82
CA PRO A 12 0.61 -2.64 19.05
C PRO A 12 -0.52 -2.10 18.17
N THR A 13 -0.40 -0.87 17.63
CA THR A 13 -1.45 -0.19 16.87
C THR A 13 -1.10 0.06 15.41
N VAL A 14 0.17 -0.12 15.01
CA VAL A 14 0.67 0.19 13.67
C VAL A 14 1.24 -1.06 12.99
N THR A 15 0.76 -1.34 11.78
CA THR A 15 1.26 -2.40 10.92
C THR A 15 1.75 -1.81 9.60
N ARG A 16 3.00 -2.10 9.23
CA ARG A 16 3.54 -1.82 7.90
C ARG A 16 3.08 -2.93 6.95
N MET A 17 2.62 -2.53 5.78
CA MET A 17 2.26 -3.44 4.70
C MET A 17 3.02 -3.02 3.45
N GLU A 18 3.54 -3.99 2.72
CA GLU A 18 4.13 -3.80 1.39
C GLU A 18 3.24 -4.54 0.39
N ILE A 19 2.73 -3.83 -0.59
CA ILE A 19 1.72 -4.31 -1.53
C ILE A 19 2.31 -4.32 -2.94
N LEU A 20 2.16 -5.43 -3.65
CA LEU A 20 2.49 -5.51 -5.07
C LEU A 20 1.44 -4.74 -5.87
N ALA A 21 1.79 -3.54 -6.32
CA ALA A 21 0.95 -2.66 -7.15
C ALA A 21 1.82 -1.90 -8.17
N PRO A 22 2.28 -2.58 -9.25
CA PRO A 22 3.30 -2.05 -10.15
C PRO A 22 2.92 -0.72 -10.81
N GLU A 23 1.65 -0.57 -11.20
CA GLU A 23 1.16 0.67 -11.82
C GLU A 23 1.16 1.87 -10.89
N VAL A 24 0.92 1.63 -9.58
CA VAL A 24 0.98 2.67 -8.56
C VAL A 24 2.44 3.00 -8.27
N ALA A 25 3.26 1.98 -8.02
CA ALA A 25 4.69 2.14 -7.73
C ALA A 25 5.42 2.92 -8.85
N ALA A 26 5.10 2.64 -10.11
CA ALA A 26 5.70 3.31 -11.26
C ALA A 26 5.44 4.83 -11.27
N LYS A 27 4.32 5.29 -10.71
CA LYS A 27 3.85 6.69 -10.78
C LYS A 27 3.83 7.42 -9.44
N ALA A 28 4.09 6.71 -8.34
CA ALA A 28 4.03 7.29 -7.00
C ALA A 28 5.06 8.43 -6.86
N GLU A 29 4.60 9.51 -6.22
CA GLU A 29 5.39 10.69 -5.86
C GLU A 29 5.18 11.05 -4.39
N PRO A 30 6.15 11.74 -3.75
CA PRO A 30 6.02 12.16 -2.35
C PRO A 30 4.75 12.97 -2.07
N GLY A 31 4.07 12.67 -0.97
CA GLY A 31 2.83 13.34 -0.57
C GLY A 31 1.55 12.74 -1.17
N GLN A 32 1.66 11.77 -2.08
CA GLN A 32 0.51 11.05 -2.61
C GLN A 32 0.00 9.95 -1.66
N PHE A 33 -1.23 9.52 -1.91
CA PHE A 33 -1.92 8.49 -1.15
C PHE A 33 -2.73 7.59 -2.08
N ILE A 34 -3.13 6.43 -1.57
CA ILE A 34 -4.02 5.49 -2.25
C ILE A 34 -5.38 5.42 -1.56
N ILE A 35 -6.40 5.00 -2.29
CA ILE A 35 -7.68 4.57 -1.72
C ILE A 35 -7.67 3.04 -1.64
N LEU A 36 -7.67 2.51 -0.43
CA LEU A 36 -7.69 1.08 -0.16
C LEU A 36 -9.14 0.62 0.08
N ARG A 37 -9.48 -0.56 -0.46
CA ARG A 37 -10.69 -1.29 -0.12
C ARG A 37 -10.35 -2.79 0.03
N PRO A 38 -10.36 -3.34 1.26
CA PRO A 38 -9.89 -4.71 1.49
C PRO A 38 -10.86 -5.79 1.03
N GLN A 39 -12.18 -5.56 1.12
CA GLN A 39 -13.22 -6.52 0.71
C GLN A 39 -14.30 -5.82 -0.14
N ALA A 40 -15.15 -6.59 -0.81
CA ALA A 40 -16.15 -6.06 -1.75
C ALA A 40 -17.22 -5.17 -1.06
N ASP A 41 -17.51 -5.44 0.20
CA ASP A 41 -18.47 -4.74 1.05
C ASP A 41 -17.82 -3.70 1.98
N SER A 42 -16.49 -3.62 1.99
CA SER A 42 -15.77 -2.67 2.83
C SER A 42 -15.82 -1.24 2.30
N GLU A 43 -15.68 -0.29 3.22
CA GLU A 43 -15.51 1.12 2.90
C GLU A 43 -14.16 1.37 2.19
N ARG A 44 -14.10 2.51 1.50
CA ARG A 44 -12.89 3.02 0.84
C ARG A 44 -12.18 3.97 1.79
N ILE A 45 -10.96 3.63 2.19
CA ILE A 45 -10.17 4.43 3.13
C ILE A 45 -8.91 4.99 2.47
N PRO A 46 -8.55 6.26 2.72
CA PRO A 46 -7.29 6.81 2.23
C PRO A 46 -6.12 6.36 3.11
N LEU A 47 -5.01 5.94 2.49
CA LEU A 47 -3.75 5.64 3.16
C LEU A 47 -2.57 6.26 2.38
N THR A 48 -1.69 6.95 3.08
CA THR A 48 -0.49 7.55 2.50
C THR A 48 0.46 6.47 1.99
N VAL A 49 1.08 6.70 0.82
CA VAL A 49 2.20 5.86 0.35
C VAL A 49 3.44 6.26 1.13
N ALA A 50 3.89 5.37 2.03
CA ALA A 50 5.03 5.66 2.89
C ALA A 50 6.38 5.49 2.18
N ASP A 51 6.44 4.57 1.20
CA ASP A 51 7.61 4.30 0.37
C ASP A 51 7.17 3.58 -0.91
N PHE A 52 8.00 3.53 -1.95
CA PHE A 52 7.71 2.76 -3.16
C PHE A 52 8.99 2.25 -3.83
N ASP A 53 8.89 1.07 -4.44
CA ASP A 53 9.95 0.43 -5.21
C ASP A 53 9.47 0.17 -6.64
N ARG A 54 10.06 0.88 -7.61
CA ARG A 54 9.68 0.81 -9.02
C ARG A 54 10.14 -0.48 -9.70
N GLU A 55 11.25 -1.06 -9.26
CA GLU A 55 11.79 -2.30 -9.83
C GLU A 55 11.01 -3.51 -9.31
N LYS A 56 10.72 -3.53 -8.01
CA LYS A 56 9.90 -4.56 -7.37
C LYS A 56 8.40 -4.40 -7.67
N GLY A 57 7.97 -3.19 -8.03
CA GLY A 57 6.58 -2.84 -8.32
C GLY A 57 5.71 -2.77 -7.06
N SER A 58 6.27 -2.30 -5.94
CA SER A 58 5.59 -2.29 -4.64
C SER A 58 5.48 -0.91 -4.02
N VAL A 59 4.43 -0.74 -3.19
CA VAL A 59 4.14 0.44 -2.37
C VAL A 59 3.78 0.04 -0.94
#